data_AF-A0A368LIP0-F1
#
_entry.id   AF-A0A368LIP0-F1
#
_cell.length_a   1.000
_cell.length_b   1.000
_cell.length_c   1.000
_cell.angle_alpha   90.00
_cell.angle_beta   90.00
_cell.angle_gamma   90.00
#
_symmetry.space_group_name_H-M   'P 1'
#
loop_
_entity.id
_entity.type
_entity.pdbx_description
1 polymer ?
#
loop_
_entity_poly.entity_id
_entity_poly.type
_entity_poly.pdbx_seq_one_letter_code
_entity_poly.pdbx_strand_id
1 'polypeptide(L)' 'MIVNFTIIKNETSWNASIHQLNSDVLLRHIRMSVSVTDFNLGLSYCEMTNKGSITDSHQNTIGNFSISP' A
#
# COMPACT_ATOMS: atom_id res chain seq x y z
N MET A 1 0.97 -14.33 -3.96
CA MET A 1 -0.21 -13.55 -3.56
C MET A 1 -0.24 -12.27 -4.38
N ILE A 2 -1.42 -11.80 -4.77
CA ILE A 2 -1.56 -10.53 -5.49
C ILE A 2 -1.97 -9.46 -4.48
N VAL A 3 -1.24 -8.34 -4.47
CA VAL A 3 -1.63 -7.15 -3.71
C VAL A 3 -2.15 -6.10 -4.67
N ASN A 4 -3.34 -5.61 -4.40
CA ASN A 4 -3.98 -4.53 -5.14
C ASN A 4 -3.83 -3.25 -4.32
N PHE A 5 -3.19 -2.24 -4.87
CA PHE A 5 -2.95 -0.95 -4.23
C PHE A 5 -3.85 0.11 -4.85
N THR A 6 -4.33 1.03 -4.02
CA THR A 6 -5.08 2.22 -4.41
C THR A 6 -4.53 3.44 -3.68
N ILE A 7 -4.14 4.48 -4.40
CA ILE A 7 -3.77 5.80 -3.85
C ILE A 7 -4.85 6.82 -4.22
N ILE A 8 -5.46 7.42 -3.20
CA ILE A 8 -6.66 8.26 -3.33
C ILE A 8 -6.34 9.56 -4.07
N LYS A 9 -5.24 10.24 -3.68
CA LYS A 9 -4.91 11.60 -4.16
C LYS A 9 -4.77 11.70 -5.69
N ASN A 10 -4.36 10.61 -6.34
CA ASN A 10 -4.11 10.56 -7.78
C ASN A 10 -4.99 9.53 -8.49
N GLU A 11 -6.02 8.99 -7.82
CA GLU A 11 -6.88 7.90 -8.32
C GLU A 11 -6.10 6.74 -8.95
N THR A 12 -4.90 6.48 -8.42
CA THR A 12 -3.95 5.56 -9.04
C THR A 12 -4.09 4.20 -8.40
N SER A 13 -4.33 3.17 -9.21
CA SER A 13 -4.42 1.79 -8.75
C SER A 13 -3.50 0.90 -9.57
N TRP A 14 -2.86 -0.06 -8.91
CA TRP A 14 -2.04 -1.07 -9.56
C TRP A 14 -2.04 -2.35 -8.74
N ASN A 15 -1.56 -3.44 -9.33
CA ASN A 15 -1.34 -4.67 -8.61
C ASN A 15 0.13 -5.10 -8.67
N ALA A 16 0.53 -5.93 -7.71
CA ALA A 16 1.84 -6.57 -7.71
C ALA A 16 1.72 -8.01 -7.20
N SER A 17 2.48 -8.90 -7.83
CA SER A 17 2.71 -10.23 -7.28
C SER A 17 3.82 -10.15 -6.24
N ILE A 18 3.54 -10.61 -5.02
CA ILE A 18 4.56 -10.71 -3.95
C ILE A 18 4.63 -12.15 -3.44
N HIS A 19 5.82 -12.52 -2.98
CA HIS A 19 6.08 -13.85 -2.41
C HIS A 19 5.81 -13.90 -0.91
N GLN A 20 5.98 -12.76 -0.21
CA GLN A 20 5.79 -12.64 1.23
C GLN A 20 5.12 -11.32 1.56
N LEU A 21 4.17 -11.36 2.50
CA LEU A 21 3.55 -10.15 3.03
C LEU A 21 4.50 -9.49 4.04
N ASN A 22 5.23 -8.50 3.57
CA ASN A 22 6.18 -7.74 4.37
C ASN A 22 6.00 -6.24 4.10
N SER A 23 6.02 -5.42 5.16
CA SER A 23 5.95 -3.97 5.05
C SER A 23 7.03 -3.38 4.14
N ASP A 24 8.27 -3.89 4.15
CA ASP A 24 9.33 -3.40 3.26
C ASP A 24 9.03 -3.67 1.77
N VAL A 25 8.52 -4.87 1.45
CA VAL A 25 8.06 -5.23 0.11
C VAL A 25 6.90 -4.34 -0.33
N LEU A 26 5.89 -4.15 0.53
CA LEU A 26 4.75 -3.29 0.23
C LEU A 26 5.16 -1.84 -0.01
N LEU A 27 6.01 -1.28 0.86
CA LEU A 27 6.52 0.09 0.73
C LEU A 27 7.33 0.28 -0.55
N ARG A 28 8.12 -0.71 -0.97
CA ARG A 28 8.85 -0.67 -2.23
C ARG A 28 7.90 -0.52 -3.42
N HIS A 29 6.82 -1.31 -3.47
CA HIS A 29 5.83 -1.22 -4.54
C HIS A 29 5.14 0.15 -4.56
N ILE A 30 4.77 0.70 -3.40
CA ILE A 30 4.12 2.01 -3.31
C ILE A 30 5.05 3.14 -3.80
N ARG A 31 6.31 3.12 -3.38
CA ARG A 31 7.31 4.14 -3.75
C ARG A 31 7.71 4.09 -5.22
N MET A 32 7.67 2.91 -5.86
CA MET A 32 7.99 2.79 -7.28
C MET A 32 6.81 3.19 -8.18
N SER A 33 5.58 2.91 -7.76
CA SER A 33 4.38 3.14 -8.58
C SER A 33 3.85 4.57 -8.50
N VAL A 34 4.15 5.28 -7.41
CA VAL A 34 3.71 6.67 -7.24
C VAL A 34 4.93 7.53 -6.97
N SER A 35 5.03 8.67 -7.65
CA SER A 35 5.90 9.78 -7.26
C SER A 35 5.39 10.39 -5.94
N VAL A 36 5.32 9.57 -4.88
CA VAL A 36 5.00 10.05 -3.54
C VAL A 36 6.22 10.84 -3.12
N THR A 37 6.09 12.16 -3.09
CA THR A 37 7.12 13.05 -2.57
C THR A 37 7.40 12.82 -1.09
N ASP A 38 6.48 12.15 -0.38
CA ASP A 38 6.63 11.78 1.01
C ASP A 38 7.11 10.32 1.15
N PHE A 39 8.35 10.15 1.62
CA PHE A 39 8.96 8.83 1.85
C PHE A 39 8.52 8.20 3.17
N ASN A 40 7.91 8.99 4.06
CA ASN A 40 7.48 8.56 5.39
C ASN A 40 6.05 8.02 5.33
N LEU A 41 5.93 6.80 4.84
CA LEU A 41 4.67 6.09 4.73
C LEU A 41 4.49 5.12 5.90
N GLY A 42 3.29 5.14 6.49
CA GLY A 42 2.82 4.14 7.45
C GLY A 42 1.94 3.10 6.77
N LEU A 43 1.98 1.87 7.27
CA LEU A 43 1.12 0.77 6.85
C LEU A 43 0.42 0.16 8.06
N SER A 44 -0.87 -0.14 7.90
CA SER A 44 -1.64 -0.97 8.83
C SER A 44 -2.33 -2.08 8.05
N TYR A 45 -2.42 -3.28 8.62
CA TYR A 45 -2.98 -4.46 7.95
C TYR A 45 -3.89 -5.25 8.89
N CYS A 46 -5.02 -5.70 8.35
CA CYS A 46 -5.98 -6.55 9.03
C CYS A 46 -6.08 -7.91 8.33
N GLU A 47 -5.52 -8.94 8.96
CA GLU A 47 -5.52 -10.32 8.46
C GLU A 47 -6.93 -10.86 8.21
N MET A 48 -7.89 -10.52 9.07
CA MET A 48 -9.28 -10.99 8.95
C MET A 48 -9.98 -10.49 7.69
N THR A 49 -9.63 -9.30 7.21
CA THR A 49 -10.26 -8.67 6.04
C THR A 49 -9.39 -8.70 4.79
N ASN A 50 -8.14 -9.14 4.92
CA ASN A 50 -7.10 -9.04 3.90
C ASN A 50 -6.97 -7.63 3.32
N LYS A 51 -7.13 -6.60 4.16
CA LYS A 51 -7.06 -5.19 3.77
C LYS A 51 -6.11 -4.43 4.66
N GLY A 52 -5.47 -3.42 4.09
CA GLY A 52 -4.62 -2.49 4.82
C GLY A 52 -4.76 -1.06 4.34
N SER A 53 -4.32 -0.14 5.19
CA SER A 53 -4.30 1.30 4.90
C SER A 53 -2.88 1.80 4.73
N ILE A 54 -2.75 2.87 3.95
CA ILE A 54 -1.49 3.58 3.69
C ILE A 54 -1.68 5.00 4.24
N THR A 55 -0.79 5.41 5.14
CA THR A 55 -0.83 6.74 5.74
C THR A 55 0.42 7.55 5.44
N ASP A 56 0.31 8.88 5.41
CA ASP A 56 1.46 9.79 5.35
C ASP A 56 2.09 9.99 6.74
N SER A 57 3.09 10.86 6.79
CA SER A 57 3.80 11.27 8.01
C SER A 57 2.90 11.96 9.05
N HIS A 58 1.76 12.49 8.62
CA HIS A 58 0.76 13.13 9.45
C HIS A 58 -0.37 12.16 9.87
N GLN A 59 -0.24 10.87 9.58
CA GLN A 59 -1.25 9.82 9.82
C GLN A 59 -2.55 10.00 9.01
N ASN A 60 -2.54 10.83 7.97
CA ASN A 60 -3.68 10.90 7.06
C ASN A 60 -3.70 9.68 6.15
N THR A 61 -4.87 9.09 5.93
CA THR A 61 -5.00 8.00 4.96
C THR A 61 -4.88 8.54 3.54
N ILE A 62 -3.86 8.07 2.82
CA ILE A 62 -3.61 8.45 1.42
C ILE A 62 -3.93 7.31 0.45
N GLY A 63 -4.18 6.11 0.96
CA GLY A 63 -4.47 4.94 0.15
C GLY A 63 -4.81 3.70 0.96
N ASN A 64 -5.04 2.61 0.25
CA ASN A 64 -5.31 1.30 0.80
C ASN A 64 -4.70 0.21 -0.07
N PHE A 65 -4.61 -0.99 0.48
CA PHE A 65 -4.28 -2.18 -0.27
C PHE A 65 -5.13 -3.37 0.16
N SER A 66 -5.33 -4.33 -0.74
CA SER A 66 -5.98 -5.60 -0.45
C SER A 66 -5.17 -6.77 -0.98
N ILE A 67 -5.25 -7.91 -0.29
CA ILE A 67 -4.53 -9.12 -0.67
C ILE A 67 -5.53 -10.12 -1.22
N SER A 68 -5.23 -10.62 -2.42
CA SER A 68 -5.90 -11.75 -3.04
C SER A 68 -4.96 -12.96 -2.98
N PRO A 69 -5.41 -14.10 -2.40
CA PRO A 69 -4.67 -15.36 -2.39
C PRO A 69 -4.21 -15.76 -3.79
#